data_AF-W6KTG9-F1
#
_entry.id   AF-W6KTG9-F1
#
_cell.length_a   1.000
_cell.length_b   1.000
_cell.length_c   1.000
_cell.angle_alpha   90.00
_cell.angle_beta   90.00
_cell.angle_gamma   90.00
#
_symmetry.space_group_name_H-M   'P 1'
#
loop_
_entity.id
_entity.type
_entity.pdbx_description
1 polymer ?
#
loop_
_entity_poly.entity_id
_entity_poly.type
_entity_poly.pdbx_seq_one_letter_code
_entity_poly.pdbx_strand_id
1 'polypeptide(L)'
;MFLFVILILFLAVAIAVTPAFHAFTYKLNKYKDSLKYLIWNKDIPHESHRSNFIRAGTMRPENNGTQKIRILFIRHGQSVWNSVYSEMTICLPIRIVRALILEAKYFFTRPLDSQFIDTPLSAKGIKQAKDLANFVRGAEGKITCDTTTSVVLCSNLRRTMQTALIGLSPRLNLTGEKIVVDSALQEGSGFIDTQSFSTESGKIAPFTFPGFEDPEKVQNMFDAHLNKGNKPLGVDVDARTDDFLLHIFGGTIVPAEAGERGAKDLKEIIVFGHSLFFLQFFRRFLPRSSSHIAKKCTMENCAVVAFDLIRNVSSGEVVIDENSINPLYKGFIKA
;
A
#
# COMPACT_ATOMS: atom_id res chain seq x y z
N MET A 1 -36.10 38.51 -18.19
CA MET A 1 -36.07 37.41 -17.19
C MET A 1 -35.76 36.06 -17.84
N PHE A 2 -36.53 35.59 -18.84
CA PHE A 2 -36.29 34.30 -19.53
C PHE A 2 -34.89 34.15 -20.15
N LEU A 3 -34.42 35.14 -20.93
CA LEU A 3 -33.07 35.13 -21.51
C LEU A 3 -31.95 35.10 -20.46
N PHE A 4 -32.19 35.71 -19.29
CA PHE A 4 -31.23 35.75 -18.19
C PHE A 4 -31.13 34.38 -17.50
N VAL A 5 -32.25 33.69 -17.32
CA VAL A 5 -32.30 32.30 -16.82
C VAL A 5 -31.61 31.35 -17.79
N ILE A 6 -31.83 31.50 -19.10
CA ILE A 6 -31.13 30.69 -20.12
C ILE A 6 -29.62 30.93 -20.07
N LEU A 7 -29.18 32.19 -19.95
CA LEU A 7 -27.76 32.53 -19.86
C LEU A 7 -27.11 31.94 -18.60
N ILE A 8 -27.79 32.02 -17.45
CA ILE A 8 -27.33 31.41 -16.19
C ILE A 8 -27.24 29.89 -16.34
N LEU A 9 -28.24 29.25 -16.96
CA LEU A 9 -28.24 27.81 -17.18
C LEU A 9 -27.09 27.40 -18.11
N PHE A 10 -26.87 28.13 -19.20
CA PHE A 10 -25.78 27.87 -20.14
C PHE A 10 -24.41 28.04 -19.46
N LEU A 11 -24.25 29.09 -18.65
CA LEU A 11 -23.03 29.31 -17.86
C LEU A 11 -22.82 28.21 -16.82
N ALA A 12 -23.88 27.78 -16.12
CA ALA A 12 -23.82 26.69 -15.15
C ALA A 12 -23.43 25.36 -15.81
N VAL A 13 -24.01 25.05 -16.97
CA VAL A 13 -23.64 23.87 -17.77
C VAL A 13 -22.20 23.97 -18.26
N ALA A 14 -21.79 25.14 -18.78
CA ALA A 14 -20.42 25.36 -19.26
C ALA A 14 -19.39 25.18 -18.13
N ILE A 15 -19.69 25.65 -16.92
CA ILE A 15 -18.86 25.40 -15.72
C ILE A 15 -18.88 23.91 -15.36
N ALA A 16 -20.05 23.27 -15.38
CA ALA A 16 -20.23 21.88 -14.97
C ALA A 16 -19.47 20.87 -15.85
N VAL A 17 -19.24 21.19 -17.13
CA VAL A 17 -18.47 20.34 -18.06
C VAL A 17 -16.96 20.61 -18.01
N THR A 18 -16.50 21.58 -17.22
CA THR A 18 -15.05 21.84 -17.13
C THR A 18 -14.32 20.70 -16.39
N PRO A 19 -13.10 20.34 -16.81
CA PRO A 19 -12.26 19.38 -16.08
C PRO A 19 -12.04 19.77 -14.62
N ALA A 20 -11.94 21.07 -14.33
CA ALA A 20 -11.79 21.59 -12.97
C ALA A 20 -13.00 21.27 -12.09
N PHE A 21 -14.23 21.47 -12.60
CA PHE A 21 -15.45 21.12 -11.87
C PHE A 21 -15.61 19.60 -11.68
N HIS A 22 -15.28 18.80 -12.69
CA HIS A 22 -15.26 17.33 -12.55
C HIS A 22 -14.29 16.86 -11.47
N ALA A 23 -13.09 17.46 -11.42
CA ALA A 23 -12.10 17.08 -10.43
C ALA A 23 -12.46 17.59 -9.02
N PHE A 24 -13.08 18.77 -8.91
CA PHE A 24 -13.65 19.27 -7.66
C PHE A 24 -14.74 18.34 -7.12
N THR A 25 -15.72 18.01 -7.96
CA THR A 25 -16.84 17.12 -7.59
C THR A 25 -16.36 15.71 -7.25
N TYR A 26 -15.37 15.20 -7.99
CA TYR A 26 -14.70 13.94 -7.66
C TYR A 26 -14.08 13.98 -6.25
N LYS A 27 -13.31 15.03 -5.93
CA LYS A 27 -12.69 15.18 -4.61
C LYS A 27 -13.74 15.29 -3.50
N LEU A 28 -14.81 16.05 -3.72
CA LEU A 28 -15.90 16.20 -2.75
C LEU A 28 -16.62 14.86 -2.49
N ASN A 29 -16.93 14.11 -3.55
CA ASN A 29 -17.49 12.77 -3.43
C ASN A 29 -16.53 11.84 -2.69
N LYS A 30 -15.22 11.96 -2.95
CA LYS A 30 -14.22 11.17 -2.24
C LYS A 30 -14.21 11.47 -0.74
N TYR A 31 -14.35 12.72 -0.33
CA TYR A 31 -14.53 13.08 1.08
C TYR A 31 -15.78 12.46 1.70
N LYS A 32 -16.91 12.52 0.99
CA LYS A 32 -18.16 11.89 1.42
C LYS A 32 -17.99 10.38 1.61
N ASP A 33 -17.36 9.70 0.67
CA ASP A 33 -17.11 8.26 0.74
C ASP A 33 -16.14 7.89 1.86
N SER A 34 -15.06 8.68 2.03
CA SER A 34 -14.12 8.48 3.12
C SER A 34 -14.76 8.72 4.49
N LEU A 35 -15.65 9.70 4.62
CA LEU A 35 -16.39 9.95 5.86
C LEU A 35 -17.41 8.83 6.14
N LYS A 36 -18.09 8.35 5.10
CA LYS A 36 -18.94 7.15 5.18
C LYS A 36 -18.12 5.97 5.69
N TYR A 37 -16.94 5.75 5.14
CA TYR A 37 -16.04 4.70 5.60
C TYR A 37 -15.63 4.89 7.06
N LEU A 38 -15.22 6.10 7.45
CA LEU A 38 -14.83 6.42 8.83
C LEU A 38 -15.92 6.04 9.85
N ILE A 39 -17.18 6.31 9.54
CA ILE A 39 -18.31 6.07 10.44
C ILE A 39 -18.70 4.59 10.50
N TRP A 40 -18.69 3.88 9.36
CA TRP A 40 -19.30 2.55 9.24
C TRP A 40 -18.32 1.39 9.02
N ASN A 41 -17.01 1.63 9.02
CA ASN A 41 -16.04 0.56 8.82
C ASN A 41 -15.94 -0.41 10.01
N LYS A 42 -15.54 -1.65 9.71
CA LYS A 42 -15.16 -2.70 10.65
C LYS A 42 -13.82 -3.33 10.22
N ASP A 43 -12.89 -2.49 9.78
CA ASP A 43 -11.69 -2.93 9.06
C ASP A 43 -10.71 -3.72 9.94
N ILE A 44 -10.65 -3.36 11.23
CA ILE A 44 -9.80 -4.04 12.20
C ILE A 44 -10.70 -4.95 13.06
N PRO A 45 -10.56 -6.28 12.94
CA PRO A 45 -11.27 -7.19 13.82
C PRO A 45 -10.69 -7.12 15.24
N HIS A 46 -11.54 -7.27 16.25
CA HIS A 46 -11.10 -7.35 17.65
C HIS A 46 -10.25 -8.60 17.91
N GLU A 47 -10.60 -9.71 17.27
CA GLU A 47 -9.83 -10.96 17.25
C GLU A 47 -9.85 -11.53 15.83
N SER A 48 -8.73 -12.11 15.37
CA SER A 48 -8.71 -12.79 14.07
C SER A 48 -9.46 -14.12 14.20
N HIS A 49 -10.64 -14.18 13.58
CA HIS A 49 -11.47 -15.39 13.54
C HIS A 49 -11.25 -16.20 12.26
N ARG A 50 -10.43 -15.71 11.33
CA ARG A 50 -10.14 -16.42 10.08
C ARG A 50 -9.12 -17.52 10.31
N SER A 51 -9.35 -18.65 9.64
CA SER A 51 -8.44 -19.80 9.68
C SER A 51 -7.16 -19.51 8.89
N ASN A 52 -6.06 -20.19 9.21
CA ASN A 52 -4.82 -20.07 8.42
C ASN A 52 -4.82 -20.93 7.15
N PHE A 53 -5.95 -21.54 6.79
CA PHE A 53 -6.08 -22.41 5.63
C PHE A 53 -6.53 -21.63 4.41
N ILE A 54 -5.70 -21.62 3.37
CA ILE A 54 -5.96 -20.98 2.07
C ILE A 54 -6.08 -22.03 0.98
N ARG A 55 -7.28 -22.10 0.39
CA ARG A 55 -7.56 -22.93 -0.78
C ARG A 55 -7.18 -22.18 -2.06
N ALA A 56 -5.93 -22.36 -2.49
CA ALA A 56 -5.45 -21.92 -3.79
C ALA A 56 -5.04 -23.17 -4.61
N GLY A 57 -5.11 -23.07 -5.94
CA GLY A 57 -4.65 -24.13 -6.84
C GLY A 57 -3.15 -24.41 -6.67
N THR A 58 -2.72 -25.63 -6.99
CA THR A 58 -1.32 -26.03 -6.90
C THR A 58 -0.51 -25.47 -8.07
N MET A 59 0.39 -24.51 -7.78
CA MET A 59 1.24 -23.93 -8.82
C MET A 59 2.66 -24.49 -8.87
N ARG A 60 3.31 -24.81 -7.74
CA ARG A 60 4.76 -25.11 -7.70
C ARG A 60 5.10 -26.60 -7.80
N PRO A 61 6.32 -26.95 -8.26
CA PRO A 61 6.92 -28.22 -7.89
C PRO A 61 7.04 -28.30 -6.37
N GLU A 62 6.47 -29.35 -5.80
CA GLU A 62 6.43 -29.58 -4.36
C GLU A 62 7.82 -29.98 -3.87
N ASN A 63 8.24 -29.41 -2.74
CA ASN A 63 9.35 -29.98 -1.98
C ASN A 63 8.74 -30.54 -0.68
N ASN A 64 8.61 -31.86 -0.61
CA ASN A 64 7.94 -32.56 0.49
C ASN A 64 6.53 -32.03 0.81
N GLY A 65 5.73 -31.69 -0.22
CA GLY A 65 4.35 -31.20 -0.04
C GLY A 65 4.22 -29.76 0.49
N THR A 66 5.29 -28.97 0.48
CA THR A 66 5.27 -27.57 0.95
C THR A 66 5.72 -26.58 -0.13
N GLN A 67 5.17 -25.35 -0.06
CA GLN A 67 5.55 -24.20 -0.87
C GLN A 67 6.11 -23.12 0.04
N LYS A 68 7.36 -22.70 -0.19
CA LYS A 68 8.07 -21.72 0.63
C LYS A 68 8.35 -20.44 -0.17
N ILE A 69 8.01 -19.29 0.39
CA ILE A 69 8.23 -17.97 -0.22
C ILE A 69 8.86 -17.05 0.80
N ARG A 70 9.97 -16.41 0.43
CA ARG A 70 10.56 -15.36 1.25
C ARG A 70 9.78 -14.07 1.06
N ILE A 71 9.30 -13.48 2.13
CA ILE A 71 8.57 -12.21 2.14
C ILE A 71 9.44 -11.14 2.81
N LEU A 72 9.56 -9.98 2.17
CA LEU A 72 10.20 -8.80 2.76
C LEU A 72 9.13 -7.73 2.96
N PHE A 73 8.72 -7.53 4.20
CA PHE A 73 7.84 -6.42 4.55
C PHE A 73 8.65 -5.13 4.69
N ILE A 74 8.20 -4.07 4.02
CA ILE A 74 8.76 -2.73 4.09
C ILE A 74 7.66 -1.75 4.44
N ARG A 75 7.76 -1.11 5.61
CA ARG A 75 6.77 -0.10 6.03
C ARG A 75 7.02 1.21 5.30
N HIS A 76 5.96 1.89 4.86
CA HIS A 76 6.10 3.23 4.28
C HIS A 76 6.80 4.25 5.21
N GLY A 77 7.37 5.31 4.63
CA GLY A 77 7.90 6.46 5.37
C GLY A 77 6.80 7.33 6.02
N GLN A 78 7.17 8.30 6.84
CA GLN A 78 6.18 9.19 7.48
C GLN A 78 5.31 9.90 6.42
N SER A 79 3.98 9.79 6.54
CA SER A 79 3.05 10.53 5.68
C SER A 79 2.80 11.96 6.18
N VAL A 80 2.24 12.81 5.32
CA VAL A 80 1.73 14.12 5.74
C VAL A 80 0.71 13.98 6.87
N TRP A 81 -0.22 13.03 6.77
CA TRP A 81 -1.18 12.75 7.84
C TRP A 81 -0.50 12.48 9.18
N ASN A 82 0.51 11.60 9.21
CA ASN A 82 1.24 11.31 10.44
C ASN A 82 1.96 12.54 11.00
N SER A 83 2.55 13.37 10.14
CA SER A 83 3.24 14.59 10.55
C SER A 83 2.31 15.64 11.18
N VAL A 84 1.03 15.63 10.80
CA VAL A 84 0.02 16.55 11.33
C VAL A 84 -0.60 15.98 12.60
N TYR A 85 -1.03 14.71 12.58
CA TYR A 85 -1.95 14.16 13.58
C TYR A 85 -1.33 13.17 14.59
N SER A 86 -0.20 12.55 14.28
CA SER A 86 0.39 11.52 15.16
C SER A 86 1.35 12.10 16.21
N GLU A 87 1.88 13.30 15.99
CA GLU A 87 2.77 13.97 16.95
C GLU A 87 1.93 14.97 17.77
N MET A 88 1.45 14.59 18.96
CA MET A 88 0.70 15.49 19.85
C MET A 88 1.64 16.55 20.46
N THR A 89 1.74 17.70 19.81
CA THR A 89 2.55 18.85 20.27
C THR A 89 1.69 20.11 20.36
N ILE A 90 2.15 21.13 21.10
CA ILE A 90 1.48 22.44 21.24
C ILE A 90 1.17 23.08 19.87
N CYS A 91 1.96 22.75 18.84
CA CYS A 91 1.77 23.23 17.48
C CYS A 91 0.69 22.49 16.68
N LEU A 92 -0.06 21.54 17.27
CA LEU A 92 -1.10 20.79 16.59
C LEU A 92 -2.19 21.69 15.94
N PRO A 93 -2.77 22.70 16.64
CA PRO A 93 -3.79 23.55 16.03
C PRO A 93 -3.27 24.31 14.80
N ILE A 94 -2.03 24.81 14.87
CA ILE A 94 -1.37 25.52 13.76
C ILE A 94 -1.21 24.58 12.55
N ARG A 95 -0.78 23.33 12.77
CA ARG A 95 -0.65 22.33 11.70
C ARG A 95 -1.99 21.99 11.06
N ILE A 96 -3.06 21.87 11.85
CA ILE A 96 -4.41 21.61 11.35
C ILE A 96 -4.89 22.78 10.49
N VAL A 97 -4.77 24.02 10.95
CA VAL A 97 -5.16 25.21 10.17
C VAL A 97 -4.37 25.28 8.87
N ARG A 98 -3.06 25.02 8.90
CA ARG A 98 -2.24 24.95 7.70
C ARG A 98 -2.70 23.84 6.74
N ALA A 99 -3.03 22.66 7.25
CA ALA A 99 -3.54 21.55 6.44
C ALA A 99 -4.87 21.93 5.78
N LEU A 100 -5.79 22.59 6.49
CA LEU A 100 -7.06 23.08 5.94
C LEU A 100 -6.86 24.12 4.83
N ILE A 101 -5.97 25.10 5.04
CA ILE A 101 -5.65 26.12 4.02
C ILE A 101 -5.06 25.46 2.76
N LEU A 102 -4.13 24.53 2.92
CA LEU A 102 -3.54 23.79 1.80
C LEU A 102 -4.57 22.92 1.08
N GLU A 103 -5.46 22.26 1.83
CA GLU A 103 -6.52 21.45 1.25
C GLU A 103 -7.51 22.27 0.43
N ALA A 104 -7.94 23.42 0.96
CA ALA A 104 -8.78 24.37 0.24
C ALA A 104 -8.11 24.84 -1.06
N LYS A 105 -6.81 25.13 -1.03
CA LYS A 105 -6.04 25.44 -2.25
C LYS A 105 -6.03 24.26 -3.23
N TYR A 106 -5.88 23.02 -2.75
CA TYR A 106 -5.83 21.84 -3.60
C TYR A 106 -7.15 21.54 -4.29
N PHE A 107 -8.30 21.86 -3.70
CA PHE A 107 -9.59 21.74 -4.39
C PHE A 107 -9.62 22.45 -5.75
N PHE A 108 -8.91 23.56 -5.89
CA PHE A 108 -8.92 24.38 -7.11
C PHE A 108 -7.68 24.21 -7.98
N THR A 109 -6.55 23.81 -7.39
CA THR A 109 -5.26 23.77 -8.12
C THR A 109 -4.77 22.36 -8.43
N ARG A 110 -5.00 21.41 -7.50
CA ARG A 110 -4.47 20.03 -7.55
C ARG A 110 -5.47 19.08 -6.88
N PRO A 111 -6.59 18.77 -7.54
CA PRO A 111 -7.73 18.10 -6.91
C PRO A 111 -7.44 16.66 -6.47
N LEU A 112 -6.42 16.02 -7.04
CA LEU A 112 -5.96 14.71 -6.58
C LEU A 112 -4.97 14.80 -5.42
N ASP A 113 -4.42 15.98 -5.10
CA ASP A 113 -3.60 16.17 -3.89
C ASP A 113 -4.47 16.41 -2.67
N SER A 114 -4.08 15.82 -1.54
CA SER A 114 -4.77 16.03 -0.27
C SER A 114 -3.82 15.89 0.91
N GLN A 115 -4.08 16.70 1.94
CA GLN A 115 -3.50 16.63 3.28
C GLN A 115 -4.25 15.65 4.19
N PHE A 116 -5.39 15.12 3.74
CA PHE A 116 -6.28 14.29 4.55
C PHE A 116 -6.52 12.91 3.95
N ILE A 117 -6.80 12.82 2.64
CA ILE A 117 -7.10 11.58 1.94
C ILE A 117 -5.87 11.12 1.16
N ASP A 118 -5.56 9.82 1.22
CA ASP A 118 -4.47 9.24 0.44
C ASP A 118 -3.16 10.06 0.51
N THR A 119 -2.78 10.47 1.72
CA THR A 119 -1.76 11.51 1.86
C THR A 119 -0.39 11.04 1.36
N PRO A 120 0.41 11.92 0.72
CA PRO A 120 1.75 11.59 0.28
C PRO A 120 2.72 11.49 1.47
N LEU A 121 3.97 11.14 1.19
CA LEU A 121 5.06 11.25 2.16
C LEU A 121 5.26 12.71 2.59
N SER A 122 5.61 12.89 3.87
CA SER A 122 6.11 14.17 4.37
C SER A 122 7.56 14.36 3.92
N ALA A 123 8.13 15.56 4.11
CA ALA A 123 9.56 15.80 3.86
C ALA A 123 10.46 14.83 4.66
N LYS A 124 10.08 14.53 5.91
CA LYS A 124 10.75 13.51 6.74
C LYS A 124 10.57 12.11 6.15
N GLY A 125 9.38 11.78 5.66
CA GLY A 125 9.11 10.52 4.97
C GLY A 125 9.96 10.33 3.71
N ILE A 126 10.13 11.37 2.90
CA ILE A 126 11.02 11.36 1.74
C ILE A 126 12.46 11.10 2.17
N LYS A 127 12.94 11.76 3.23
CA LYS A 127 14.28 11.49 3.79
C LYS A 127 14.42 10.03 4.24
N GLN A 128 13.44 9.52 4.98
CA GLN A 128 13.42 8.11 5.43
C GLN A 128 13.45 7.13 4.25
N ALA A 129 12.77 7.44 3.15
CA ALA A 129 12.78 6.61 1.94
C ALA A 129 14.13 6.71 1.19
N LYS A 130 14.79 7.86 1.20
CA LYS A 130 16.16 8.00 0.68
C LYS A 130 17.18 7.23 1.54
N ASP A 131 17.02 7.24 2.86
CA ASP A 131 17.86 6.44 3.76
C ASP A 131 17.66 4.93 3.51
N LEU A 132 16.43 4.50 3.23
CA LEU A 132 16.13 3.15 2.78
C LEU A 132 16.82 2.82 1.45
N ALA A 133 16.83 3.75 0.48
CA ALA A 133 17.54 3.56 -0.79
C ALA A 133 19.06 3.37 -0.58
N ASN A 134 19.65 4.12 0.36
CA ASN A 134 21.05 3.94 0.72
C ASN A 134 21.30 2.56 1.35
N PHE A 135 20.39 2.08 2.20
CA PHE A 135 20.46 0.71 2.72
C PHE A 135 20.38 -0.31 1.59
N VAL A 136 19.38 -0.22 0.70
CA VAL A 136 19.17 -1.15 -0.43
C VAL A 136 20.42 -1.24 -1.31
N ARG A 137 21.07 -0.10 -1.58
CA ARG A 137 22.32 -0.05 -2.37
C ARG A 137 23.46 -0.86 -1.73
N GLY A 138 23.56 -0.87 -0.40
CA GLY A 138 24.58 -1.60 0.35
C GLY A 138 24.12 -2.97 0.87
N ALA A 139 22.91 -3.40 0.53
CA ALA A 139 22.28 -4.60 1.09
C ALA A 139 22.62 -5.86 0.28
N GLU A 140 23.91 -6.05 -0.05
CA GLU A 140 24.40 -7.18 -0.86
C GLU A 140 23.78 -8.51 -0.41
N GLY A 141 23.01 -9.15 -1.30
CA GLY A 141 22.33 -10.43 -1.06
C GLY A 141 21.14 -10.41 -0.07
N LYS A 142 20.89 -9.30 0.63
CA LYS A 142 19.78 -9.21 1.61
C LYS A 142 18.43 -8.96 0.96
N ILE A 143 18.42 -8.17 -0.12
CA ILE A 143 17.27 -7.92 -0.98
C ILE A 143 17.69 -8.37 -2.37
N THR A 144 16.97 -9.32 -2.97
CA THR A 144 17.35 -9.78 -4.31
C THR A 144 17.13 -8.66 -5.33
N CYS A 145 17.83 -8.70 -6.46
CA CYS A 145 17.52 -7.89 -7.65
C CYS A 145 17.17 -8.79 -8.84
N ASP A 146 17.01 -10.09 -8.60
CA ASP A 146 16.66 -11.07 -9.63
C ASP A 146 15.17 -10.99 -9.98
N THR A 147 14.88 -10.37 -11.12
CA THR A 147 13.56 -10.20 -11.73
C THR A 147 12.94 -11.47 -12.29
N THR A 148 13.69 -12.57 -12.35
CA THR A 148 13.17 -13.88 -12.78
C THR A 148 12.55 -14.65 -11.63
N THR A 149 12.92 -14.33 -10.38
CA THR A 149 12.45 -15.03 -9.18
C THR A 149 11.86 -14.12 -8.11
N SER A 150 11.73 -12.81 -8.34
CA SER A 150 11.16 -11.90 -7.35
C SER A 150 10.24 -10.83 -7.94
N VAL A 151 9.33 -10.32 -7.09
CA VAL A 151 8.39 -9.26 -7.44
C VAL A 151 8.35 -8.21 -6.34
N VAL A 152 8.22 -6.95 -6.73
CA VAL A 152 7.93 -5.83 -5.84
C VAL A 152 6.44 -5.52 -5.87
N LEU A 153 5.80 -5.51 -4.71
CA LEU A 153 4.42 -5.09 -4.51
C LEU A 153 4.32 -3.85 -3.63
N CYS A 154 3.29 -3.05 -3.86
CA CYS A 154 2.87 -2.00 -2.94
C CYS A 154 1.36 -1.92 -2.82
N SER A 155 0.87 -1.34 -1.72
CA SER A 155 -0.54 -0.93 -1.65
C SER A 155 -0.83 0.24 -2.60
N ASN A 156 -2.10 0.44 -2.93
CA ASN A 156 -2.54 1.55 -3.77
C ASN A 156 -2.57 2.93 -3.06
N LEU A 157 -1.97 3.04 -1.87
CA LEU A 157 -1.88 4.30 -1.12
C LEU A 157 -0.59 5.05 -1.47
N ARG A 158 -0.69 6.36 -1.75
CA ARG A 158 0.41 7.17 -2.30
C ARG A 158 1.66 7.16 -1.46
N ARG A 159 1.55 7.22 -0.14
CA ARG A 159 2.72 7.10 0.77
C ARG A 159 3.52 5.82 0.55
N THR A 160 2.85 4.72 0.23
CA THR A 160 3.47 3.41 0.00
C THR A 160 4.09 3.35 -1.39
N MET A 161 3.35 3.78 -2.41
CA MET A 161 3.85 3.92 -3.79
C MET A 161 5.10 4.81 -3.86
N GLN A 162 5.09 5.96 -3.19
CA GLN A 162 6.25 6.86 -3.12
C GLN A 162 7.42 6.26 -2.34
N THR A 163 7.15 5.55 -1.24
CA THR A 163 8.22 4.86 -0.50
C THR A 163 8.87 3.78 -1.35
N ALA A 164 8.09 3.03 -2.12
CA ALA A 164 8.59 1.99 -3.02
C ALA A 164 9.47 2.59 -4.12
N LEU A 165 9.00 3.64 -4.82
CA LEU A 165 9.76 4.32 -5.87
C LEU A 165 11.09 4.89 -5.37
N ILE A 166 11.07 5.60 -4.25
CA ILE A 166 12.29 6.22 -3.70
C ILE A 166 13.19 5.13 -3.10
N GLY A 167 12.64 4.29 -2.24
CA GLY A 167 13.37 3.30 -1.44
C GLY A 167 13.98 2.17 -2.25
N LEU A 168 13.33 1.73 -3.32
CA LEU A 168 13.91 0.74 -4.25
C LEU A 168 14.54 1.35 -5.49
N SER A 169 14.73 2.67 -5.55
CA SER A 169 15.39 3.30 -6.71
C SER A 169 16.71 2.62 -7.15
N PRO A 170 17.59 2.10 -6.27
CA PRO A 170 18.78 1.38 -6.73
C PRO A 170 18.45 0.10 -7.51
N ARG A 171 17.42 -0.64 -7.10
CA ARG A 171 16.95 -1.85 -7.77
C ARG A 171 16.19 -1.50 -9.05
N LEU A 172 15.20 -0.60 -8.96
CA LEU A 172 14.35 -0.23 -10.10
C LEU A 172 15.15 0.38 -11.26
N ASN A 173 16.20 1.16 -10.95
CA ASN A 173 17.08 1.72 -11.98
C ASN A 173 17.95 0.65 -12.66
N LEU A 174 18.24 -0.46 -11.97
CA LEU A 174 19.02 -1.57 -12.50
C LEU A 174 18.15 -2.52 -13.34
N THR A 175 16.95 -2.83 -12.85
CA THR A 175 16.09 -3.88 -13.43
C THR A 175 15.06 -3.33 -14.42
N GLY A 176 14.66 -2.06 -14.29
CA GLY A 176 13.58 -1.49 -15.09
C GLY A 176 12.19 -2.11 -14.82
N GLU A 177 12.06 -2.96 -13.80
CA GLU A 177 10.81 -3.64 -13.48
C GLU A 177 9.73 -2.65 -12.99
N LYS A 178 8.47 -3.03 -13.16
CA LYS A 178 7.34 -2.27 -12.61
C LYS A 178 7.00 -2.76 -11.21
N ILE A 179 6.52 -1.85 -10.37
CA ILE A 179 5.98 -2.20 -9.05
C ILE A 179 4.52 -2.62 -9.23
N VAL A 180 4.16 -3.82 -8.78
CA VAL A 180 2.77 -4.29 -8.82
C VAL A 180 1.97 -3.64 -7.69
N VAL A 181 0.83 -3.04 -8.03
CA VAL A 181 -0.07 -2.42 -7.06
C VAL A 181 -1.16 -3.41 -6.68
N ASP A 182 -1.15 -3.85 -5.43
CA ASP A 182 -2.18 -4.73 -4.87
C ASP A 182 -2.98 -4.00 -3.78
N SER A 183 -4.26 -3.73 -4.09
CA SER A 183 -5.17 -3.06 -3.16
C SER A 183 -5.47 -3.88 -1.89
N ALA A 184 -5.23 -5.19 -1.88
CA ALA A 184 -5.35 -6.03 -0.69
C ALA A 184 -4.45 -5.53 0.46
N LEU A 185 -3.30 -4.94 0.11
CA LEU A 185 -2.27 -4.44 1.03
C LEU A 185 -2.61 -3.09 1.69
N GLN A 186 -3.80 -2.50 1.47
CA GLN A 186 -4.17 -1.23 2.11
C GLN A 186 -4.07 -1.29 3.65
N GLU A 187 -3.78 -0.16 4.30
CA GLU A 187 -3.70 -0.09 5.77
C GLU A 187 -5.01 -0.57 6.41
N GLY A 188 -4.91 -1.36 7.49
CA GLY A 188 -6.06 -1.74 8.30
C GLY A 188 -6.41 -0.62 9.25
N SER A 189 -7.35 0.25 8.89
CA SER A 189 -7.78 1.40 9.70
C SER A 189 -9.05 2.03 9.14
N GLY A 190 -9.85 2.64 10.03
CA GLY A 190 -11.02 3.43 9.66
C GLY A 190 -10.73 4.85 9.18
N PHE A 191 -9.50 5.34 9.33
CA PHE A 191 -9.19 6.75 9.05
C PHE A 191 -9.27 7.08 7.56
N ILE A 192 -9.65 8.32 7.26
CA ILE A 192 -9.86 8.81 5.89
C ILE A 192 -8.58 8.83 5.04
N ASP A 193 -7.40 8.87 5.66
CA ASP A 193 -6.09 8.82 4.99
C ASP A 193 -5.74 7.43 4.46
N THR A 194 -6.53 6.42 4.82
CA THR A 194 -6.41 5.05 4.32
C THR A 194 -7.32 4.77 3.12
N GLN A 195 -8.00 5.81 2.63
CA GLN A 195 -8.71 5.79 1.36
C GLN A 195 -7.78 6.34 0.27
N SER A 196 -7.67 5.64 -0.86
CA SER A 196 -6.87 5.97 -2.04
C SER A 196 -7.66 6.77 -3.07
N PHE A 197 -6.98 7.63 -3.83
CA PHE A 197 -7.55 8.22 -5.06
C PHE A 197 -7.53 7.26 -6.25
N SER A 198 -6.73 6.19 -6.22
CA SER A 198 -6.68 5.12 -7.23
C SER A 198 -7.87 4.17 -7.08
N THR A 199 -9.08 4.70 -7.26
CA THR A 199 -10.37 4.03 -7.00
C THR A 199 -10.80 3.06 -8.10
N GLU A 200 -10.36 3.28 -9.34
CA GLU A 200 -10.74 2.46 -10.49
C GLU A 200 -9.86 1.20 -10.59
N SER A 201 -10.50 0.06 -10.88
CA SER A 201 -9.77 -1.20 -11.01
C SER A 201 -8.84 -1.17 -12.23
N GLY A 202 -7.63 -1.73 -12.08
CA GLY A 202 -6.64 -1.75 -13.14
C GLY A 202 -5.98 -0.39 -13.41
N LYS A 203 -6.25 0.65 -12.63
CA LYS A 203 -5.72 2.01 -12.84
C LYS A 203 -5.16 2.63 -11.58
N ILE A 204 -4.26 3.61 -11.75
CA ILE A 204 -3.68 4.40 -10.66
C ILE A 204 -4.05 5.86 -10.91
N ALA A 205 -4.49 6.58 -9.88
CA ALA A 205 -4.74 8.02 -10.02
C ALA A 205 -3.41 8.75 -10.28
N PRO A 206 -3.36 9.74 -11.18
CA PRO A 206 -2.12 10.44 -11.45
C PRO A 206 -1.68 11.23 -10.20
N PHE A 207 -0.39 11.17 -9.90
CA PHE A 207 0.21 11.92 -8.80
C PHE A 207 1.66 12.29 -9.12
N THR A 208 2.13 13.36 -8.51
CA THR A 208 3.51 13.86 -8.63
C THR A 208 4.10 14.11 -7.25
N PHE A 209 5.42 14.06 -7.14
CA PHE A 209 6.13 14.40 -5.91
C PHE A 209 7.58 14.82 -6.23
N PRO A 210 8.33 15.44 -5.31
CA PRO A 210 9.67 15.93 -5.63
C PRO A 210 10.60 14.84 -6.18
N GLY A 211 11.16 15.08 -7.38
CA GLY A 211 11.95 14.13 -8.17
C GLY A 211 11.15 13.30 -9.18
N PHE A 212 9.82 13.47 -9.20
CA PHE A 212 8.86 12.72 -10.01
C PHE A 212 7.70 13.65 -10.43
N GLU A 213 8.02 14.61 -11.30
CA GLU A 213 7.11 15.69 -11.72
C GLU A 213 6.21 15.32 -12.91
N ASP A 214 6.52 14.23 -13.61
CA ASP A 214 5.75 13.74 -14.75
C ASP A 214 4.79 12.60 -14.31
N PRO A 215 3.48 12.86 -14.18
CA PRO A 215 2.53 11.89 -13.64
C PRO A 215 2.37 10.67 -14.55
N GLU A 216 2.50 10.82 -15.87
CA GLU A 216 2.37 9.71 -16.81
C GLU A 216 3.56 8.76 -16.67
N LYS A 217 4.78 9.31 -16.57
CA LYS A 217 5.97 8.52 -16.26
C LYS A 217 5.84 7.80 -14.93
N VAL A 218 5.36 8.48 -13.88
CA VAL A 218 5.13 7.87 -12.57
C VAL A 218 4.16 6.70 -12.68
N GLN A 219 3.01 6.88 -13.35
CA GLN A 219 2.04 5.81 -13.54
C GLN A 219 2.63 4.61 -14.30
N ASN A 220 3.46 4.86 -15.31
CA ASN A 220 4.11 3.82 -16.10
C ASN A 220 5.13 2.97 -15.32
N MET A 221 5.59 3.43 -14.16
CA MET A 221 6.45 2.65 -13.25
C MET A 221 5.69 1.61 -12.41
N PHE A 222 4.37 1.60 -12.52
CA PHE A 222 3.50 0.67 -11.80
C PHE A 222 2.75 -0.25 -12.75
N ASP A 223 2.47 -1.45 -12.25
CA ASP A 223 1.51 -2.38 -12.84
C ASP A 223 0.29 -2.45 -11.92
N ALA A 224 -0.85 -1.99 -12.42
CA ALA A 224 -2.07 -1.82 -11.63
C ALA A 224 -3.05 -3.00 -11.70
N HIS A 225 -2.67 -4.15 -12.29
CA HIS A 225 -3.62 -5.25 -12.54
C HIS A 225 -4.27 -5.82 -11.27
N LEU A 226 -3.62 -5.74 -10.10
CA LEU A 226 -4.19 -6.13 -8.79
C LEU A 226 -4.86 -4.98 -8.03
N ASN A 227 -4.91 -3.77 -8.60
CA ASN A 227 -5.66 -2.68 -8.00
C ASN A 227 -7.16 -2.90 -8.25
N LYS A 228 -7.92 -3.11 -7.18
CA LYS A 228 -9.39 -3.18 -7.19
C LYS A 228 -10.05 -1.93 -6.63
N GLY A 229 -9.26 -0.88 -6.33
CA GLY A 229 -9.75 0.35 -5.74
C GLY A 229 -9.67 0.33 -4.21
N ASN A 230 -10.61 1.01 -3.55
CA ASN A 230 -10.63 1.06 -2.09
C ASN A 230 -11.29 -0.17 -1.48
N LYS A 231 -10.77 -0.55 -0.31
CA LYS A 231 -11.37 -1.53 0.60
C LYS A 231 -12.88 -1.27 0.78
N PRO A 232 -13.73 -2.28 0.48
CA PRO A 232 -15.17 -2.16 0.64
C PRO A 232 -15.60 -2.04 2.11
N LEU A 233 -16.81 -1.50 2.34
CA LEU A 233 -17.45 -1.59 3.66
C LEU A 233 -17.72 -3.05 4.03
N GLY A 234 -17.49 -3.40 5.29
CA GLY A 234 -17.73 -4.75 5.80
C GLY A 234 -16.66 -5.79 5.43
N VAL A 235 -15.63 -5.40 4.69
CA VAL A 235 -14.45 -6.23 4.43
C VAL A 235 -13.34 -5.80 5.39
N ASP A 236 -12.87 -6.74 6.21
CA ASP A 236 -11.79 -6.51 7.16
C ASP A 236 -10.41 -6.79 6.56
N VAL A 237 -9.37 -6.46 7.31
CA VAL A 237 -7.97 -6.71 6.93
C VAL A 237 -7.66 -8.21 6.76
N ASP A 238 -8.34 -9.10 7.47
CA ASP A 238 -8.13 -10.55 7.36
C ASP A 238 -8.67 -11.08 6.03
N ALA A 239 -9.83 -10.61 5.59
CA ALA A 239 -10.39 -10.94 4.28
C ALA A 239 -9.49 -10.46 3.14
N ARG A 240 -8.95 -9.24 3.25
CA ARG A 240 -7.97 -8.73 2.28
C ARG A 240 -6.65 -9.49 2.33
N THR A 241 -6.26 -9.96 3.51
CA THR A 241 -5.09 -10.85 3.65
C THR A 241 -5.31 -12.17 2.91
N ASP A 242 -6.53 -12.71 2.89
CA ASP A 242 -6.85 -13.90 2.09
C ASP A 242 -6.71 -13.62 0.60
N ASP A 243 -7.20 -12.47 0.11
CA ASP A 243 -7.03 -12.05 -1.28
C ASP A 243 -5.54 -11.96 -1.65
N PHE A 244 -4.72 -11.35 -0.79
CA PHE A 244 -3.28 -11.28 -0.99
C PHE A 244 -2.64 -12.67 -1.07
N LEU A 245 -3.01 -13.60 -0.18
CA LEU A 245 -2.50 -14.98 -0.23
C LEU A 245 -3.00 -15.75 -1.45
N LEU A 246 -4.21 -15.47 -1.93
CA LEU A 246 -4.72 -16.00 -3.19
C LEU A 246 -3.94 -15.45 -4.38
N HIS A 247 -3.52 -14.18 -4.38
CA HIS A 247 -2.65 -13.65 -5.42
C HIS A 247 -1.27 -14.31 -5.41
N ILE A 248 -0.72 -14.59 -4.22
CA ILE A 248 0.57 -15.28 -4.05
C ILE A 248 0.51 -16.74 -4.50
N PHE A 249 -0.37 -17.53 -3.89
CA PHE A 249 -0.41 -18.98 -4.09
C PHE A 249 -1.28 -19.40 -5.28
N GLY A 250 -2.20 -18.53 -5.69
CA GLY A 250 -2.98 -18.65 -6.94
C GLY A 250 -2.28 -18.02 -8.15
N GLY A 251 -1.00 -17.65 -8.02
CA GLY A 251 -0.08 -17.34 -9.13
C GLY A 251 -0.44 -16.16 -10.00
N THR A 252 -1.25 -15.24 -9.49
CA THR A 252 -1.46 -13.94 -10.15
C THR A 252 -0.22 -13.05 -10.04
N ILE A 253 0.59 -13.23 -9.00
CA ILE A 253 1.88 -12.54 -8.85
C ILE A 253 2.96 -13.29 -9.64
N VAL A 254 3.48 -12.65 -10.68
CA VAL A 254 4.47 -13.21 -11.60
C VAL A 254 5.70 -12.30 -11.67
N PRO A 255 6.94 -12.84 -11.56
CA PRO A 255 8.17 -12.07 -11.81
C PRO A 255 8.18 -11.40 -13.19
N ALA A 256 8.71 -10.19 -13.28
CA ALA A 256 8.67 -9.37 -14.50
C ALA A 256 9.34 -10.05 -15.70
N GLU A 257 10.41 -10.80 -15.44
CA GLU A 257 11.15 -11.57 -16.44
C GLU A 257 10.99 -13.07 -16.20
N ALA A 258 9.84 -13.50 -15.70
CA ALA A 258 9.55 -14.91 -15.56
C ALA A 258 9.63 -15.60 -16.93
N GLY A 259 10.42 -16.67 -17.03
CA GLY A 259 10.43 -17.53 -18.21
C GLY A 259 9.12 -18.34 -18.34
N GLU A 260 9.15 -19.42 -19.11
CA GLU A 260 7.98 -20.28 -19.36
C GLU A 260 7.31 -20.84 -18.08
N ARG A 261 8.02 -20.82 -16.96
CA ARG A 261 7.54 -21.31 -15.66
C ARG A 261 6.74 -20.27 -14.87
N GLY A 262 6.71 -19.00 -15.27
CA GLY A 262 5.84 -17.97 -14.69
C GLY A 262 5.94 -17.87 -13.15
N ALA A 263 4.78 -17.88 -12.48
CA ALA A 263 4.68 -17.82 -11.01
C ALA A 263 5.39 -18.97 -10.27
N LYS A 264 5.76 -20.07 -10.94
CA LYS A 264 6.42 -21.22 -10.32
C LYS A 264 7.84 -20.91 -9.85
N ASP A 265 8.50 -19.96 -10.51
CA ASP A 265 9.88 -19.56 -10.19
C ASP A 265 9.95 -18.43 -9.14
N LEU A 266 8.82 -17.91 -8.69
CA LEU A 266 8.76 -16.88 -7.65
C LEU A 266 9.36 -17.43 -6.33
N LYS A 267 10.41 -16.81 -5.83
CA LYS A 267 11.08 -17.16 -4.56
C LYS A 267 10.95 -16.07 -3.51
N GLU A 268 10.92 -14.82 -3.94
CA GLU A 268 10.90 -13.66 -3.04
C GLU A 268 9.83 -12.64 -3.43
N ILE A 269 9.15 -12.08 -2.43
CA ILE A 269 8.18 -11.01 -2.60
C ILE A 269 8.53 -9.85 -1.70
N ILE A 270 8.76 -8.67 -2.28
CA ILE A 270 9.06 -7.44 -1.55
C ILE A 270 7.78 -6.61 -1.45
N VAL A 271 7.24 -6.46 -0.25
CA VAL A 271 5.93 -5.85 -0.02
C VAL A 271 6.09 -4.52 0.70
N PHE A 272 5.78 -3.44 0.00
CA PHE A 272 5.59 -2.13 0.61
C PHE A 272 4.16 -2.03 1.14
N GLY A 273 4.04 -1.75 2.44
CA GLY A 273 2.75 -1.75 3.11
C GLY A 273 2.75 -0.96 4.40
N HIS A 274 1.88 -1.37 5.33
CA HIS A 274 1.49 -0.56 6.46
C HIS A 274 1.48 -1.31 7.78
N SER A 275 1.58 -0.54 8.87
CA SER A 275 1.77 -1.03 10.23
C SER A 275 0.70 -2.00 10.69
N LEU A 276 -0.59 -1.68 10.53
CA LEU A 276 -1.67 -2.51 11.06
C LEU A 276 -1.93 -3.72 10.17
N PHE A 277 -1.79 -3.58 8.84
CA PHE A 277 -1.78 -4.73 7.94
C PHE A 277 -0.70 -5.75 8.35
N PHE A 278 0.55 -5.31 8.50
CA PHE A 278 1.65 -6.21 8.88
C PHE A 278 1.46 -6.82 10.27
N LEU A 279 1.02 -6.03 11.25
CA LEU A 279 0.76 -6.51 12.61
C LEU A 279 -0.30 -7.62 12.62
N GLN A 280 -1.39 -7.45 11.86
CA GLN A 280 -2.46 -8.45 11.78
C GLN A 280 -1.99 -9.69 11.00
N PHE A 281 -1.19 -9.51 9.95
CA PHE A 281 -0.56 -10.62 9.23
C PHE A 281 0.30 -11.49 10.18
N PHE A 282 1.19 -10.88 10.96
CA PHE A 282 2.00 -11.62 11.95
C PHE A 282 1.14 -12.25 13.05
N ARG A 283 0.12 -11.56 13.57
CA ARG A 283 -0.78 -12.11 14.59
C ARG A 283 -1.50 -13.36 14.12
N ARG A 284 -1.91 -13.38 12.86
CA ARG A 284 -2.66 -14.47 12.26
C ARG A 284 -1.76 -15.68 11.95
N PHE A 285 -0.63 -15.47 11.28
CA PHE A 285 0.17 -16.58 10.76
C PHE A 285 1.33 -17.05 11.65
N LEU A 286 1.61 -16.35 12.75
CA LEU A 286 2.47 -16.91 13.80
C LEU A 286 1.66 -17.84 14.74
N PRO A 287 2.29 -18.87 15.31
CA PRO A 287 1.64 -19.74 16.28
C PRO A 287 0.94 -18.96 17.40
N ARG A 288 -0.20 -19.45 17.88
CA ARG A 288 -0.92 -18.79 18.99
C ARG A 288 -0.03 -18.65 20.23
N SER A 289 0.80 -19.65 20.53
CA SER A 289 1.78 -19.68 21.61
C SER A 289 3.01 -18.80 21.38
N SER A 290 3.24 -18.30 20.14
CA SER A 290 4.38 -17.45 19.84
C SER A 290 4.35 -16.18 20.70
N SER A 291 5.49 -15.89 21.32
CA SER A 291 5.75 -14.68 22.10
C SER A 291 6.50 -13.62 21.28
N HIS A 292 6.75 -13.88 19.99
CA HIS A 292 7.54 -13.02 19.11
C HIS A 292 7.00 -11.58 19.08
N ILE A 293 7.92 -10.62 19.08
CA ILE A 293 7.61 -9.18 19.14
C ILE A 293 6.73 -8.71 17.97
N ALA A 294 6.81 -9.37 16.82
CA ALA A 294 6.03 -9.06 15.63
C ALA A 294 4.50 -9.18 15.83
N LYS A 295 4.04 -9.92 16.85
CA LYS A 295 2.60 -10.01 17.19
C LYS A 295 2.09 -8.80 18.00
N LYS A 296 3.00 -8.01 18.57
CA LYS A 296 2.68 -6.95 19.56
C LYS A 296 3.15 -5.58 19.13
N CYS A 297 4.21 -5.51 18.33
CA CYS A 297 4.88 -4.27 17.95
C CYS A 297 4.67 -3.97 16.46
N THR A 298 4.57 -2.69 16.12
CA THR A 298 4.55 -2.26 14.72
C THR A 298 5.98 -2.16 14.19
N MET A 299 6.16 -2.19 12.87
CA MET A 299 7.48 -1.93 12.28
C MET A 299 7.79 -0.44 12.30
N GLU A 300 9.05 -0.03 12.45
CA GLU A 300 9.43 1.38 12.28
C GLU A 300 9.22 1.86 10.83
N ASN A 301 9.14 3.18 10.62
CA ASN A 301 9.03 3.74 9.26
C ASN A 301 10.24 3.36 8.40
N CYS A 302 9.97 2.86 7.20
CA CYS A 302 10.96 2.28 6.28
C CYS A 302 11.72 1.06 6.84
N ALA A 303 11.26 0.42 7.92
CA ALA A 303 11.88 -0.81 8.37
C ALA A 303 11.69 -1.93 7.34
N VAL A 304 12.68 -2.81 7.24
CA VAL A 304 12.70 -3.98 6.37
C VAL A 304 12.77 -5.23 7.24
N VAL A 305 11.76 -6.09 7.18
CA VAL A 305 11.71 -7.36 7.92
C VAL A 305 11.49 -8.48 6.92
N ALA A 306 12.44 -9.41 6.85
CA ALA A 306 12.34 -10.62 6.06
C ALA A 306 11.79 -11.78 6.90
N PHE A 307 11.05 -12.69 6.28
CA PHE A 307 10.63 -13.95 6.87
C PHE A 307 10.20 -14.92 5.75
N ASP A 308 10.08 -16.19 6.08
CA ASP A 308 9.60 -17.24 5.20
C ASP A 308 8.14 -17.55 5.50
N LEU A 309 7.32 -17.48 4.45
CA LEU A 309 5.93 -17.90 4.45
C LEU A 309 5.85 -19.30 3.84
N ILE A 310 5.28 -20.23 4.60
CA ILE A 310 5.18 -21.64 4.22
C ILE A 310 3.72 -22.01 4.04
N ARG A 311 3.38 -22.61 2.92
CA ARG A 311 2.08 -23.24 2.68
C ARG A 311 2.24 -24.75 2.57
N ASN A 312 1.49 -25.49 3.37
CA ASN A 312 1.28 -26.91 3.17
C ASN A 312 0.30 -27.09 2.01
N VAL A 313 0.72 -27.80 0.96
CA VAL A 313 -0.06 -27.95 -0.27
C VAL A 313 -1.29 -28.83 -0.05
N SER A 314 -1.14 -29.88 0.77
CA SER A 314 -2.19 -30.86 1.02
C SER A 314 -3.32 -30.31 1.89
N SER A 315 -2.98 -29.58 2.96
CA SER A 315 -3.97 -29.00 3.87
C SER A 315 -4.40 -27.60 3.45
N GLY A 316 -3.55 -26.87 2.71
CA GLY A 316 -3.71 -25.45 2.42
C GLY A 316 -3.31 -24.55 3.59
N GLU A 317 -2.80 -25.09 4.70
CA GLU A 317 -2.37 -24.32 5.85
C GLU A 317 -1.20 -23.41 5.50
N VAL A 318 -1.28 -22.14 5.89
CA VAL A 318 -0.24 -21.13 5.72
C VAL A 318 0.30 -20.73 7.08
N VAL A 319 1.62 -20.73 7.24
CA VAL A 319 2.30 -20.35 8.49
C VAL A 319 3.53 -19.50 8.18
N ILE A 320 3.90 -18.64 9.13
CA ILE A 320 5.21 -17.99 9.13
C ILE A 320 6.17 -18.89 9.90
N ASP A 321 7.34 -19.18 9.31
CA ASP A 321 8.44 -19.78 10.05
C ASP A 321 8.99 -18.73 11.03
N GLU A 322 8.66 -18.87 12.31
CA GLU A 322 9.02 -17.89 13.35
C GLU A 322 10.53 -17.66 13.44
N ASN A 323 11.35 -18.69 13.20
CA ASN A 323 12.81 -18.58 13.26
C ASN A 323 13.40 -17.84 12.06
N SER A 324 12.64 -17.70 10.97
CA SER A 324 13.06 -16.98 9.78
C SER A 324 12.86 -15.46 9.87
N ILE A 325 12.15 -14.97 10.90
CA ILE A 325 11.88 -13.53 11.05
C ILE A 325 13.18 -12.79 11.36
N ASN A 326 13.59 -11.92 10.43
CA ASN A 326 14.86 -11.22 10.47
C ASN A 326 14.69 -9.74 10.09
N PRO A 327 14.77 -8.80 11.05
CA PRO A 327 14.86 -7.37 10.77
C PRO A 327 16.19 -7.03 10.05
N LEU A 328 16.11 -6.67 8.77
CA LEU A 328 17.28 -6.38 7.93
C LEU A 328 17.72 -4.92 8.02
N TYR A 329 16.76 -4.01 8.24
CA TYR A 329 17.00 -2.57 8.38
C TYR A 329 15.95 -1.97 9.31
N LYS A 330 16.40 -1.38 10.42
CA LYS A 330 15.55 -1.03 11.57
C LYS A 330 14.77 -2.27 12.06
N GLY A 331 13.77 -2.09 12.92
CA GLY A 331 12.99 -3.22 13.37
C GLY A 331 11.60 -2.86 13.83
N PHE A 332 11.20 -3.50 14.92
CA PHE A 332 9.90 -3.30 15.53
C PHE A 332 9.98 -2.22 16.61
N ILE A 333 8.94 -1.40 16.69
CA ILE A 333 8.72 -0.40 17.73
C ILE A 333 7.39 -0.68 18.42
N LYS A 334 7.35 -0.39 19.73
CA LYS A 334 6.12 -0.52 20.51
C LYS A 334 5.02 0.33 19.86
N ALA A 335 3.87 -0.29 19.63
CA ALA A 335 2.72 0.32 18.97
C ALA A 335 2.15 1.49 19.79
#